data_AF-A0A530A872-F1
#
_entry.id   AF-A0A530A872-F1
#
_cell.length_a   1.000
_cell.length_b   1.000
_cell.length_c   1.000
_cell.angle_alpha   90.00
_cell.angle_beta   90.00
_cell.angle_gamma   90.00
#
_symmetry.space_group_name_H-M   'P 1'
#
loop_
_entity.id
_entity.type
_entity.pdbx_description
1 polymer ?
#
loop_
_entity_poly.entity_id
_entity_poly.type
_entity_poly.pdbx_seq_one_letter_code
_entity_poly.pdbx_strand_id
1 'polypeptide(L)'
;VEGKAQFREANFGLAEQHFRKAVELRSDNAEAWMGLAASYDELGRFDFADRAYAQLLKVAGRKPQIVNNMGYSQLLRGNKKKARSLLLEAKAGMADPTVVNANLALLNKS
;
A
#
# COMPACT_ATOMS: atom_id res chain seq x y z
N VAL A 1 -15.30 -2.32 7.97
CA VAL A 1 -15.13 -2.00 9.41
C VAL A 1 -14.29 -3.05 10.15
N GLU A 2 -14.16 -4.28 9.65
CA GLU A 2 -13.31 -5.31 10.27
C GLU A 2 -11.85 -5.31 9.75
N GLY A 3 -11.62 -5.31 8.43
CA GLY A 3 -10.25 -5.39 7.87
C GLY A 3 -9.32 -4.26 8.32
N LYS A 4 -9.80 -3.01 8.36
CA LYS A 4 -9.02 -1.87 8.86
C LYS A 4 -8.68 -1.96 10.35
N ALA A 5 -9.61 -2.50 11.15
CA ALA A 5 -9.36 -2.69 12.58
C ALA A 5 -8.28 -3.74 12.77
N GLN A 6 -8.41 -4.90 12.11
CA GLN A 6 -7.39 -5.95 12.16
C GLN A 6 -6.02 -5.46 11.68
N PHE A 7 -5.98 -4.63 10.63
CA PHE A 7 -4.73 -4.04 10.16
C PHE A 7 -4.05 -3.16 11.21
N ARG A 8 -4.81 -2.32 11.92
CA ARG A 8 -4.26 -1.45 12.97
C ARG A 8 -3.73 -2.23 14.17
N GLU A 9 -4.36 -3.36 14.48
CA GLU A 9 -3.89 -4.30 15.52
C GLU A 9 -2.75 -5.21 15.04
N ALA A 10 -2.16 -4.94 13.87
CA ALA A 10 -1.12 -5.75 13.22
C ALA A 10 -1.52 -7.21 12.92
N ASN A 11 -2.82 -7.53 12.97
CA ASN A 11 -3.36 -8.83 12.60
C ASN A 11 -3.49 -8.93 11.07
N PHE A 12 -2.36 -8.84 10.36
CA PHE A 12 -2.33 -8.70 8.90
C PHE A 12 -2.95 -9.87 8.14
N GLY A 13 -2.87 -11.09 8.70
CA GLY A 13 -3.54 -12.26 8.14
C GLY A 13 -5.07 -12.16 8.18
N LEU A 14 -5.64 -11.67 9.29
CA LEU A 14 -7.08 -11.43 9.38
C LEU A 14 -7.49 -10.23 8.51
N ALA A 15 -6.70 -9.17 8.51
CA ALA A 15 -6.91 -8.01 7.64
C ALA A 15 -6.99 -8.43 6.16
N GLU A 16 -6.04 -9.25 5.70
CA GLU A 16 -6.02 -9.83 4.35
C GLU A 16 -7.32 -10.56 4.04
N GLN A 17 -7.79 -11.46 4.91
CA GLN A 17 -9.03 -12.21 4.69
C GLN A 17 -10.25 -11.29 4.55
N HIS A 18 -10.37 -10.27 5.41
CA HIS A 18 -11.48 -9.32 5.34
C HIS A 18 -11.42 -8.46 4.06
N PHE A 19 -10.24 -7.98 3.67
CA PHE A 19 -10.09 -7.19 2.45
C PHE A 19 -10.27 -8.04 1.19
N ARG A 20 -9.79 -9.29 1.18
CA ARG A 20 -10.00 -10.24 0.09
C ARG A 20 -11.49 -10.51 -0.12
N LYS A 21 -12.24 -10.80 0.94
CA LYS A 21 -13.70 -10.95 0.86
C LYS A 21 -14.37 -9.69 0.33
N ALA A 22 -13.89 -8.50 0.72
CA ALA A 22 -14.45 -7.24 0.24
C ALA A 22 -14.24 -7.02 -1.26
N VAL A 23 -13.08 -7.40 -1.83
CA VAL A 23 -12.83 -7.30 -3.28
C VAL A 23 -13.52 -8.40 -4.08
N GLU A 24 -13.73 -9.58 -3.49
CA GLU A 24 -14.56 -10.65 -4.08
C GLU A 24 -16.04 -10.22 -4.21
N LEU A 25 -16.55 -9.46 -3.23
CA LEU A 25 -17.92 -8.93 -3.25
C LEU A 25 -18.06 -7.70 -4.17
N ARG A 26 -17.04 -6.83 -4.20
CA ARG A 26 -17.02 -5.61 -5.01
C ARG A 26 -15.63 -5.36 -5.56
N SER A 27 -15.42 -5.76 -6.81
CA SER A 27 -14.13 -5.65 -7.49
C SER A 27 -13.73 -4.21 -7.81
N ASP A 28 -14.64 -3.25 -7.75
CA ASP A 28 -14.40 -1.81 -7.95
C ASP A 28 -14.05 -1.06 -6.65
N ASN A 29 -14.02 -1.76 -5.51
CA ASN A 29 -13.73 -1.15 -4.22
C ASN A 29 -12.23 -0.86 -4.04
N ALA A 30 -11.82 0.34 -4.46
CA ALA A 30 -10.45 0.83 -4.35
C ALA A 30 -9.87 0.75 -2.93
N GLU A 31 -10.68 1.07 -1.91
CA GLU A 31 -10.23 1.01 -0.52
C GLU A 31 -9.92 -0.42 -0.06
N ALA A 32 -10.74 -1.39 -0.48
CA ALA A 32 -10.48 -2.79 -0.19
C ALA A 32 -9.22 -3.30 -0.88
N TRP A 33 -8.99 -2.92 -2.15
CA TRP A 33 -7.74 -3.25 -2.85
C TRP A 33 -6.51 -2.64 -2.19
N MET A 34 -6.61 -1.40 -1.71
CA MET A 34 -5.53 -0.75 -0.97
C MET A 34 -5.22 -1.47 0.35
N GLY A 35 -6.24 -1.81 1.12
CA GLY A 35 -6.08 -2.60 2.34
C GLY A 35 -5.48 -3.97 2.07
N LEU A 36 -5.93 -4.66 1.01
CA LEU A 36 -5.41 -5.96 0.62
C LEU A 36 -3.93 -5.90 0.22
N ALA A 37 -3.54 -4.90 -0.59
CA ALA A 37 -2.15 -4.70 -0.98
C ALA A 37 -1.26 -4.43 0.24
N ALA A 38 -1.68 -3.53 1.13
CA ALA A 38 -0.95 -3.23 2.36
C ALA A 38 -0.85 -4.45 3.29
N SER A 39 -1.91 -5.26 3.42
CA SER A 39 -1.85 -6.50 4.19
C SER A 39 -0.85 -7.49 3.62
N TYR A 40 -0.77 -7.63 2.29
CA TYR A 40 0.24 -8.48 1.66
C TYR A 40 1.65 -7.95 1.84
N ASP A 41 1.85 -6.64 1.80
CA ASP A 41 3.14 -6.00 2.06
C ASP A 41 3.66 -6.35 3.47
N GLU A 42 2.82 -6.18 4.50
CA GLU A 42 3.17 -6.47 5.90
C GLU A 42 3.38 -7.98 6.15
N LEU A 43 2.77 -8.85 5.34
CA LEU A 43 2.99 -10.29 5.37
C LEU A 43 4.22 -10.74 4.55
N GLY A 44 4.94 -9.83 3.91
CA GLY A 44 6.07 -10.15 3.00
C GLY A 44 5.65 -10.87 1.72
N ARG A 45 4.35 -10.92 1.41
CA ARG A 45 3.75 -11.57 0.23
C ARG A 45 3.72 -10.61 -0.95
N PHE A 46 4.89 -10.15 -1.34
CA PHE A 46 5.09 -9.04 -2.27
C PHE A 46 4.56 -9.29 -3.68
N ASP A 47 4.54 -10.53 -4.14
CA ASP A 47 3.95 -10.95 -5.41
C ASP A 47 2.43 -10.72 -5.44
N PHE A 48 1.75 -11.01 -4.33
CA PHE A 48 0.33 -10.72 -4.17
C PHE A 48 0.07 -9.22 -3.98
N ALA A 49 0.96 -8.52 -3.25
CA ALA A 49 0.87 -7.07 -3.11
C ALA A 49 0.92 -6.37 -4.47
N ASP A 50 1.84 -6.77 -5.37
CA ASP A 50 1.94 -6.20 -6.73
C ASP A 50 0.67 -6.43 -7.55
N ARG A 51 0.05 -7.61 -7.46
CA ARG A 51 -1.22 -7.91 -8.14
C ARG A 51 -2.36 -7.04 -7.59
N ALA A 52 -2.43 -6.87 -6.27
CA ALA A 52 -3.42 -6.03 -5.62
C ALA A 52 -3.24 -4.54 -5.99
N TYR A 53 -2.00 -4.03 -6.01
CA TYR A 53 -1.71 -2.68 -6.51
C TYR A 53 -2.07 -2.53 -8.00
N ALA A 54 -1.82 -3.53 -8.84
CA ALA A 54 -2.19 -3.47 -10.25
C ALA A 54 -3.72 -3.37 -10.43
N GLN A 55 -4.51 -4.07 -9.62
CA GLN A 55 -5.98 -3.92 -9.62
C GLN A 55 -6.40 -2.56 -9.07
N LEU A 56 -5.79 -2.11 -7.97
CA LEU A 56 -6.04 -0.78 -7.39
C LEU A 56 -5.82 0.34 -8.42
N LEU A 57 -4.74 0.26 -9.19
CA LEU A 57 -4.44 1.24 -10.24
C LEU A 57 -5.48 1.23 -11.37
N LYS A 58 -6.05 0.06 -11.71
CA LYS A 58 -7.13 -0.02 -12.71
C LYS A 58 -8.41 0.65 -12.23
N VAL A 59 -8.77 0.48 -10.95
CA VAL A 59 -10.05 0.96 -10.41
C VAL A 59 -9.99 2.42 -9.96
N ALA A 60 -8.85 2.88 -9.43
CA ALA A 60 -8.72 4.19 -8.81
C ALA A 60 -7.79 5.15 -9.57
N GLY A 61 -7.06 4.64 -10.57
CA GLY A 61 -5.99 5.38 -11.23
C GLY A 61 -4.75 5.56 -10.34
N ARG A 62 -3.73 6.20 -10.91
CA ARG A 62 -2.43 6.42 -10.25
C ARG A 62 -2.45 7.68 -9.37
N LYS A 63 -3.07 7.57 -8.20
CA LYS A 63 -3.16 8.69 -7.23
C LYS A 63 -1.93 8.77 -6.32
N PRO A 64 -1.50 9.96 -5.87
CA PRO A 64 -0.32 10.12 -5.02
C PRO A 64 -0.31 9.24 -3.76
N GLN A 65 -1.47 9.04 -3.11
CA GLN A 65 -1.61 8.19 -1.92
C GLN A 65 -1.32 6.72 -2.24
N ILE A 66 -1.72 6.24 -3.43
CA ILE A 66 -1.45 4.88 -3.90
C ILE A 66 0.05 4.74 -4.20
N VAL A 67 0.63 5.73 -4.89
CA VAL A 67 2.06 5.74 -5.21
C VAL A 67 2.92 5.75 -3.94
N ASN A 68 2.50 6.47 -2.89
CA ASN A 68 3.16 6.44 -1.58
C ASN A 68 3.20 5.01 -1.00
N ASN A 69 2.08 4.29 -1.01
CA ASN A 69 2.01 2.92 -0.50
C ASN A 69 2.86 1.96 -1.34
N MET A 70 2.87 2.12 -2.67
CA MET A 70 3.79 1.37 -3.54
C MET A 70 5.27 1.69 -3.23
N GLY A 71 5.58 2.94 -2.90
CA GLY A 71 6.92 3.37 -2.48
C GLY A 71 7.34 2.70 -1.17
N TYR A 72 6.44 2.65 -0.18
CA TYR A 72 6.62 1.94 1.08
C TYR A 72 6.77 0.42 0.88
N SER A 73 5.95 -0.19 0.01
CA SER A 73 6.09 -1.59 -0.40
C SER A 73 7.49 -1.90 -0.93
N GLN A 74 8.06 -1.03 -1.77
CA GLN A 74 9.41 -1.21 -2.29
C GLN A 74 10.49 -0.99 -1.20
N LEU A 75 10.22 -0.16 -0.20
CA LEU A 75 11.09 -0.01 0.96
C LEU A 75 11.17 -1.31 1.76
N LEU A 76 10.02 -1.94 2.06
CA LEU A 76 9.95 -3.24 2.77
C LEU A 76 10.71 -4.35 2.03
N ARG A 77 10.73 -4.29 0.70
CA ARG A 77 11.49 -5.22 -0.16
C ARG A 77 13.00 -4.94 -0.22
N GLY A 78 13.48 -3.85 0.41
CA GLY A 78 14.86 -3.40 0.29
C GLY A 78 15.20 -2.73 -1.05
N ASN A 79 14.21 -2.51 -1.92
CA ASN A 79 14.39 -1.89 -3.24
C ASN A 79 14.48 -0.36 -3.14
N LYS A 80 15.50 0.12 -2.42
CA LYS A 80 15.68 1.53 -2.03
C LYS A 80 15.60 2.52 -3.20
N LYS A 81 16.17 2.16 -4.37
CA LYS A 81 16.13 3.00 -5.57
C LYS A 81 14.70 3.22 -6.06
N LYS A 82 13.90 2.15 -6.15
CA LYS A 82 12.51 2.22 -6.60
C LYS A 82 11.61 2.88 -5.56
N ALA A 83 11.83 2.57 -4.28
CA ALA A 83 11.15 3.23 -3.16
C ALA A 83 11.34 4.76 -3.22
N ARG A 84 12.59 5.24 -3.36
CA ARG A 84 12.89 6.67 -3.49
C ARG A 84 12.11 7.32 -4.63
N SER A 85 12.14 6.71 -5.82
CA SER A 85 11.47 7.24 -7.01
C SER A 85 9.98 7.42 -6.78
N LEU A 86 9.31 6.39 -6.24
CA LEU A 86 7.86 6.40 -6.02
C LEU A 86 7.48 7.37 -4.89
N LEU A 87 8.25 7.44 -3.81
CA LEU A 87 7.98 8.37 -2.73
C LEU A 87 8.16 9.83 -3.18
N LEU A 88 9.15 10.14 -4.01
CA LEU A 88 9.30 11.49 -4.56
C LEU A 88 8.15 11.84 -5.53
N GLU A 89 7.71 10.88 -6.35
CA GLU A 89 6.54 11.05 -7.22
C GLU A 89 5.28 11.34 -6.39
N ALA A 90 5.03 10.54 -5.35
CA ALA A 90 3.89 10.74 -4.45
C ALA A 90 3.94 12.11 -3.77
N LYS A 91 5.12 12.51 -3.25
CA LYS A 91 5.31 13.80 -2.59
C LYS A 91 4.95 14.98 -3.49
N ALA A 92 5.29 14.92 -4.78
CA ALA A 92 5.00 16.00 -5.73
C ALA A 92 3.49 16.24 -5.94
N GLY A 93 2.65 15.22 -5.71
CA GLY A 93 1.21 15.32 -5.91
C GLY A 93 0.38 15.48 -4.62
N MET A 94 1.01 15.52 -3.43
CA MET A 94 0.30 15.59 -2.16
C MET A 94 0.33 17.00 -1.56
N ALA A 95 -0.84 17.50 -1.16
CA ALA A 95 -0.96 18.76 -0.41
C ALA A 95 -0.30 18.68 0.97
N ASP A 96 -0.42 17.52 1.63
CA ASP A 96 0.28 17.19 2.87
C ASP A 96 1.16 15.95 2.68
N PRO A 97 2.49 16.13 2.52
CA PRO A 97 3.43 15.02 2.32
C PRO A 97 3.97 14.45 3.63
N THR A 98 3.37 14.73 4.80
CA THR A 98 3.90 14.27 6.11
C THR A 98 4.16 12.77 6.15
N VAL A 99 3.21 11.96 5.68
CA VAL A 99 3.36 10.48 5.61
C VAL A 99 4.49 10.08 4.66
N VAL A 100 4.60 10.74 3.51
CA VAL A 100 5.65 10.45 2.52
C VAL A 100 7.04 10.81 3.05
N ASN A 101 7.14 11.93 3.79
CA ASN A 101 8.37 12.35 4.44
C ASN A 101 8.82 11.35 5.51
N ALA A 102 7.90 10.76 6.27
CA ALA A 102 8.21 9.70 7.22
C ALA A 102 8.80 8.47 6.50
N ASN A 103 8.21 8.04 5.38
CA ASN A 103 8.72 6.95 4.56
C ASN A 103 10.12 7.25 3.96
N LEU A 104 10.34 8.48 3.49
CA LEU A 104 11.66 8.92 3.02
C LEU A 104 12.72 8.97 4.14
N ALA A 105 12.31 9.32 5.37
CA ALA A 105 13.20 9.29 6.52
C ALA A 105 13.60 7.86 6.89
N LEU A 106 12.66 6.90 6.85
CA LEU A 106 12.96 5.47 7.05
C LEU A 106 13.95 4.96 5.99
N LEU A 107 13.72 5.29 4.72
CA LEU A 107 14.60 4.92 3.61
C LEU A 107 16.05 5.41 3.78
N ASN A 108 16.25 6.59 4.37
CA ASN A 108 17.59 7.15 4.59
C ASN A 108 18.31 6.52 5.80
N LYS A 109 17.58 5.85 6.70
CA LYS A 109 18.13 5.19 7.90
C LYS A 109 18.46 3.71 7.66
N SER A 110 17.76 3.07 6.73
CA SER A 110 18.03 1.69 6.27
C SER A 110 19.27 1.64 5.39
#